data_AF-A0A1H8N625-F1
#
_entry.id   AF-A0A1H8N625-F1
#
_cell.length_a   1.000
_cell.length_b   1.000
_cell.length_c   1.000
_cell.angle_alpha   90.00
_cell.angle_beta   90.00
_cell.angle_gamma   90.00
#
_symmetry.space_group_name_H-M   'P 1'
#
loop_
_entity.id
_entity.type
_entity.pdbx_description
1 polymer ?
#
loop_
_entity_poly.entity_id
_entity_poly.type
_entity_poly.pdbx_seq_one_letter_code
_entity_poly.pdbx_strand_id
1 'polypeptide(L)' 'MPKLTKRTIDATEPQVVEFFIWDESIPGFGVRVMPSGRKSFVVQYRAGRRPRRMSLGPSTVLTCDQARTRC' A
#
# COMPACT_ATOMS: atom_id res chain seq x y z
N MET A 1 7.14 13.27 -3.44
CA MET A 1 6.25 12.87 -2.33
C MET A 1 7.02 11.87 -1.46
N PRO A 2 7.08 12.03 -0.14
CA PRO A 2 8.02 11.28 0.69
C PRO A 2 7.80 9.76 0.58
N LYS A 3 8.92 9.02 0.64
CA LYS A 3 8.97 7.55 0.71
C LYS A 3 7.97 7.03 1.74
N LEU A 4 7.22 6.00 1.37
CA LEU A 4 6.21 5.42 2.23
C LEU A 4 6.89 4.67 3.37
N THR A 5 6.81 5.21 4.59
CA THR A 5 7.37 4.60 5.80
C THR A 5 6.27 4.03 6.68
N LYS A 6 6.62 3.05 7.53
CA LYS A 6 5.69 2.51 8.53
C LYS A 6 5.06 3.62 9.37
N ARG A 7 5.85 4.61 9.77
CA ARG A 7 5.39 5.76 10.54
C ARG A 7 4.34 6.58 9.78
N THR A 8 4.56 6.84 8.50
CA THR A 8 3.58 7.55 7.65
C THR A 8 2.27 6.77 7.57
N ILE A 9 2.34 5.46 7.33
CA ILE A 9 1.16 4.59 7.25
C ILE A 9 0.39 4.57 8.56
N ASP A 10 1.10 4.42 9.68
CA ASP A 10 0.49 4.35 11.00
C ASP A 10 -0.17 5.68 11.37
N ALA A 11 0.48 6.81 11.03
CA ALA A 11 -0.07 8.16 11.22
C ALA A 11 -1.22 8.51 10.26
N THR A 12 -1.40 7.76 9.16
CA THR A 12 -2.52 8.02 8.24
C THR A 12 -3.85 7.73 8.90
N GLU A 13 -4.71 8.74 8.95
CA GLU A 13 -6.09 8.58 9.41
C GLU A 13 -7.00 8.02 8.30
N PRO A 14 -7.93 7.13 8.64
CA PRO A 14 -8.93 6.67 7.69
C PRO A 14 -9.87 7.82 7.29
N GLN A 15 -10.28 7.83 6.02
CA GLN A 15 -11.25 8.78 5.49
C GLN A 15 -12.61 8.08 5.29
N VAL A 16 -13.63 8.85 4.94
CA VAL A 16 -14.99 8.34 4.65
C VAL A 16 -14.99 7.34 3.48
N VAL A 17 -14.02 7.44 2.57
CA VAL A 17 -13.87 6.58 1.38
C VAL A 17 -12.51 5.89 1.41
N GLU A 18 -12.43 4.67 0.85
CA GLU A 18 -11.13 4.02 0.69
C GLU A 18 -10.21 4.82 -0.24
N PHE A 19 -8.94 4.92 0.13
CA PHE A 19 -7.95 5.62 -0.67
C PHE A 19 -6.61 4.89 -0.66
N PHE A 20 -5.75 5.27 -1.61
CA PHE A 20 -4.46 4.64 -1.83
C PHE A 20 -3.35 5.68 -1.64
N ILE A 21 -2.32 5.29 -0.90
CA ILE A 21 -1.07 6.04 -0.80
C ILE A 21 -0.02 5.23 -1.57
N TRP A 22 0.63 5.83 -2.55
CA TRP A 22 1.65 5.17 -3.38
C TRP A 22 3.05 5.58 -2.95
N ASP A 23 3.98 4.63 -2.95
CA ASP A 23 5.38 4.85 -2.62
C ASP A 23 6.12 5.32 -3.89
N GLU A 24 6.95 6.36 -3.77
CA GLU A 24 7.77 6.83 -4.90
C GLU A 24 8.99 5.95 -5.17
N SER A 25 9.46 5.19 -4.17
CA SER A 25 10.63 4.33 -4.31
C SER A 25 10.36 3.07 -5.13
N ILE A 26 9.12 2.57 -5.13
CA ILE A 26 8.73 1.38 -5.88
C ILE A 26 7.46 1.69 -6.67
N PRO A 27 7.56 1.81 -8.01
CA PRO A 27 6.43 2.05 -8.88
C PRO A 27 5.33 1.01 -8.68
N GLY A 28 4.13 1.48 -8.37
CA GLY A 28 2.97 0.61 -8.16
C GLY A 28 2.90 -0.02 -6.78
N PHE A 29 3.86 0.18 -5.87
CA PHE A 29 3.71 -0.24 -4.47
C PHE A 29 2.99 0.84 -3.65
N GLY A 30 2.07 0.44 -2.79
CA GLY A 30 1.33 1.37 -1.96
C GLY A 30 0.58 0.72 -0.81
N VAL A 31 -0.17 1.53 -0.08
CA VAL A 31 -1.09 1.11 0.97
C VAL A 31 -2.49 1.57 0.62
N ARG A 32 -3.42 0.61 0.68
CA ARG A 32 -4.85 0.87 0.70
C ARG A 32 -5.29 1.11 2.14
N VAL A 33 -5.97 2.23 2.37
CA VAL A 33 -6.58 2.59 3.65
C VAL A 33 -8.09 2.50 3.48
N MET A 34 -8.71 1.60 4.24
CA MET A 34 -10.15 1.44 4.28
C MET A 34 -10.77 2.46 5.24
N PRO A 35 -12.04 2.87 5.06
CA PRO A 35 -12.77 3.71 6.01
C PRO A 35 -12.86 3.11 7.40
N SER A 36 -12.80 1.78 7.50
CA SER A 36 -12.75 1.04 8.78
C SER A 36 -11.42 1.15 9.53
N GLY A 37 -10.44 1.91 9.01
CA GLY A 37 -9.10 2.00 9.59
C GLY A 37 -8.17 0.85 9.19
N ARG A 38 -8.66 -0.15 8.45
CA ARG A 38 -7.83 -1.26 7.97
C ARG A 38 -6.88 -0.76 6.89
N LYS A 39 -5.58 -0.99 7.11
CA LYS A 39 -4.51 -0.63 6.19
C LYS A 39 -3.92 -1.90 5.59
N SER A 40 -3.73 -1.94 4.28
CA SER A 40 -3.20 -3.12 3.59
C SER A 40 -2.27 -2.72 2.46
N PHE A 41 -1.13 -3.41 2.37
CA PHE A 41 -0.19 -3.22 1.29
C PHE A 41 -0.75 -3.76 -0.02
N VAL A 42 -0.57 -2.99 -1.08
CA VAL A 42 -1.00 -3.33 -2.43
C VAL A 42 0.13 -3.06 -3.41
N VAL A 43 0.20 -3.90 -4.44
CA VAL A 43 1.04 -3.69 -5.62
C VAL A 43 0.17 -3.64 -6.85
N GLN A 44 0.32 -2.57 -7.62
CA GLN A 44 -0.22 -2.42 -8.95
C GLN A 44 0.89 -2.70 -9.96
N TYR A 45 0.72 -3.77 -10.72
CA TYR A 45 1.67 -4.21 -11.74
C TYR A 45 0.95 -4.41 -13.06
N ARG A 46 1.71 -4.55 -14.14
CA ARG A 46 1.18 -4.90 -15.46
C ARG A 46 1.38 -6.39 -15.70
N ALA A 47 0.29 -7.09 -15.96
CA ALA A 47 0.33 -8.46 -16.46
C ALA A 47 -0.17 -8.44 -17.91
N GLY A 48 0.78 -8.43 -18.85
CA GLY A 48 0.47 -8.20 -20.27
C GLY A 48 -0.11 -6.80 -20.51
N ARG A 49 -1.27 -6.73 -21.18
CA ARG A 49 -1.92 -5.45 -21.54
C ARG A 49 -2.80 -4.83 -20.46
N ARG A 50 -3.07 -5.54 -19.34
CA ARG A 50 -4.01 -5.07 -18.31
C ARG A 50 -3.28 -4.72 -17.01
N PRO A 51 -3.59 -3.57 -16.39
CA PRO A 51 -3.15 -3.30 -15.03
C PRO A 51 -3.84 -4.30 -14.08
N ARG A 52 -3.06 -4.95 -13.23
CA ARG A 52 -3.55 -5.80 -12.15
C ARG A 52 -3.13 -5.20 -10.82
N ARG A 53 -3.92 -5.48 -9.80
CA ARG A 53 -3.63 -5.10 -8.42
C ARG A 53 -3.62 -6.36 -7.56
N MET A 54 -2.57 -6.51 -6.78
CA MET A 54 -2.41 -7.60 -5.82
C MET A 54 -2.34 -7.00 -4.42
N SER A 55 -3.13 -7.56 -3.51
CA SER A 55 -3.02 -7.24 -2.08
C SER A 55 -1.92 -8.11 -1.50
N LEU A 56 -0.89 -7.48 -0.94
CA LEU A 56 0.23 -8.18 -0.30
C LEU A 56 -0.12 -8.64 1.12
N GLY A 57 -1.01 -7.90 1.80
CA GLY A 57 -1.50 -8.23 3.14
C GLY A 57 -1.72 -7.00 4.02
N PRO A 58 -2.29 -7.17 5.23
CA PRO A 58 -2.54 -6.07 6.15
C PRO A 58 -1.24 -5.51 6.74
N SER A 59 -1.20 -4.20 7.01
CA SER A 59 -0.03 -3.54 7.61
C SER A 59 0.24 -3.95 9.07
N THR A 60 -0.72 -4.63 9.71
CA THR A 60 -0.55 -5.24 11.03
C THR A 60 0.34 -6.48 10.99
N VAL A 61 0.34 -7.21 9.87
CA VAL A 61 1.07 -8.48 9.72
C VAL A 61 2.37 -8.30 8.95
N LEU A 62 2.40 -7.36 8.01
CA LEU A 62 3.58 -7.06 7.20
C LEU A 62 4.16 -5.70 7.57
N THR A 63 5.48 -5.61 7.63
CA THR A 63 6.16 -4.31 7.64
C THR A 63 6.32 -3.80 6.21
N CYS A 64 6.55 -2.49 6.03
CA CYS A 64 6.87 -1.94 4.71
C CYS A 64 8.00 -2.73 4.03
N ASP A 65 9.09 -3.00 4.74
CA ASP A 65 10.25 -3.66 4.14
C ASP A 65 9.95 -5.11 3.74
N GLN A 66 9.17 -5.84 4.55
CA GLN A 66 8.70 -7.18 4.16
C GLN A 66 7.78 -7.14 2.94
N ALA A 67 6.93 -6.12 2.84
CA ALA A 67 6.07 -5.93 1.69
C ALA A 67 6.87 -5.55 0.43
N ARG A 68 7.95 -4.77 0.56
CA ARG A 68 8.87 -4.43 -0.55
C ARG A 68 9.54 -5.66 -1.16
N THR A 69 9.95 -6.63 -0.34
CA THR A 69 10.57 -7.88 -0.83
C THR A 69 9.58 -8.77 -1.60
N ARG A 70 8.27 -8.49 -1.52
CA ARG A 70 7.21 -9.26 -2.20
C ARG A 70 6.68 -8.57 -3.46
N CYS A 71 7.23 -7.42 -3.84
CA CYS A 71 6.88 -6.63 -5.02
C CYS A 71 7.61 -7.12 -6.27
#